data_AF-A0A447UME1-F1
#
_entry.id   AF-A0A447UME1-F1
#
_cell.length_a   1.000
_cell.length_b   1.000
_cell.length_c   1.000
_cell.angle_alpha   90.00
_cell.angle_beta   90.00
_cell.angle_gamma   90.00
#
_symmetry.space_group_name_H-M   'P 1'
#
loop_
_entity.id
_entity.type
_entity.pdbx_description
1 polymer ?
#
loop_
_entity_poly.entity_id
_entity_poly.type
_entity_poly.pdbx_seq_one_letter_code
_entity_poly.pdbx_strand_id
1 'polypeptide(L)'
;MRALARQKPNDPDQVYAYGLYLAGNDQDRAAMAHINNLPRSQWNSNIQELADRLQNNQVLETASRLRDSGKEREAETLLRQQPASTRIDLTLADWAQQRRDYSSARATYDAVLAREPGNVDARLGLTEVYIAQGDNAAARAELAKLPAPATGEPLSINMQRRMARAQAQLGDTVAAQQTFNTIVPQAKSQPPSMETAMVLRDAAGFQAQNGEPQQALETYKDAMVASGITPTRPQDNDAFTRLTRNDAKDDWLKRGVRSDAADLYRQQDLNVTLEHDYWGSSGTGGYSDLKAHTTMLQVDAPLSDGRMFFRADLVNVDVGSFSTHADGTWDKNWGTCTLHDCSGNRSQSDTGTSVAVGWKNKTWSWDIGTTPMGFNVVDVVGGVSYSNDIGPLGYTLNAHRRPISSSLLAFGGQKDAPSNTGTKWGGVRADGGGVSLSYDKGEANGVWASLSGDQLTGKNVADNWRVRWMTGYYYKIINENNRRVTVGLNNMIWHYDKDLSGYSLGHGGYYSPQEYVSFAVPVMWRQRTENWSWELGGSVSWSHSRTKTMPRYPADEFDPDGLPRRGGHADEWRRQQSGLWLYGAGADRATGDV
;
A
#
# COMPACT_ATOMS: atom_id res chain seq x y z
N MET A 1 -7.95 -50.21 15.97
CA MET A 1 -6.58 -49.99 16.52
C MET A 1 -6.54 -50.01 18.06
N ARG A 2 -7.27 -49.15 18.77
CA ARG A 2 -7.20 -49.04 20.25
C ARG A 2 -7.51 -50.34 21.04
N ALA A 3 -8.42 -51.18 20.53
CA ALA A 3 -8.76 -52.46 21.16
C ALA A 3 -7.70 -53.55 20.90
N LEU A 4 -7.03 -53.52 19.74
CA LEU A 4 -5.92 -54.42 19.39
C LEU A 4 -4.68 -54.09 20.24
N ALA A 5 -4.42 -52.80 20.46
CA ALA A 5 -3.29 -52.32 21.27
C ALA A 5 -3.35 -52.75 22.74
N ARG A 6 -4.56 -53.01 23.27
CA ARG A 6 -4.76 -53.49 24.64
C ARG A 6 -4.48 -54.98 24.82
N GLN A 7 -4.47 -55.78 23.76
CA GLN A 7 -4.28 -57.24 23.84
C GLN A 7 -2.82 -57.65 23.94
N LYS A 8 -1.88 -56.82 23.46
CA LYS A 8 -0.43 -57.09 23.52
C LYS A 8 0.39 -55.80 23.78
N PRO A 9 0.28 -55.21 24.99
CA PRO A 9 0.88 -53.91 25.29
C PRO A 9 2.42 -53.88 25.29
N ASN A 10 3.07 -55.05 25.35
CA ASN A 10 4.52 -55.19 25.37
C ASN A 10 5.08 -55.80 24.07
N ASP A 11 4.28 -55.88 23.02
CA ASP A 11 4.71 -56.40 21.71
C ASP A 11 5.27 -55.24 20.85
N PRO A 12 6.57 -55.23 20.51
CA PRO A 12 7.19 -54.13 19.77
C PRO A 12 6.49 -53.79 18.45
N ASP A 13 6.02 -54.78 17.69
CA ASP A 13 5.38 -54.54 16.40
C ASP A 13 4.01 -53.86 16.56
N GLN A 14 3.31 -54.18 17.65
CA GLN A 14 2.05 -53.54 17.99
C GLN A 14 2.28 -52.07 18.41
N VAL A 15 3.25 -51.84 19.30
CA VAL A 15 3.62 -50.49 19.78
C VAL A 15 4.05 -49.61 18.61
N TYR A 16 4.84 -50.15 17.67
CA TYR A 16 5.21 -49.46 16.43
C TYR A 16 4.00 -49.11 15.58
N ALA A 17 3.11 -50.08 15.29
CA ALA A 17 1.94 -49.85 14.43
C ALA A 17 0.95 -48.83 15.03
N TYR A 18 0.75 -48.83 16.36
CA TYR A 18 -0.11 -47.84 17.00
C TYR A 18 0.58 -46.48 17.17
N GLY A 19 1.90 -46.45 17.39
CA GLY A 19 2.70 -45.24 17.32
C GLY A 19 2.62 -44.57 15.95
N LEU A 20 2.75 -45.33 14.87
CA LEU A 20 2.56 -44.86 13.49
C LEU A 20 1.14 -44.30 13.27
N TYR A 21 0.11 -44.97 13.77
CA TYR A 21 -1.27 -44.50 13.67
C TYR A 21 -1.48 -43.15 14.38
N LEU A 22 -0.93 -43.00 15.59
CA LEU A 22 -1.01 -41.74 16.34
C LEU A 22 -0.25 -40.62 15.63
N ALA A 23 0.95 -40.90 15.13
CA ALA A 23 1.75 -39.95 14.36
C ALA A 23 1.05 -39.54 13.05
N GLY A 24 0.44 -40.49 12.34
CA GLY A 24 -0.33 -40.23 11.11
C GLY A 24 -1.62 -39.43 11.32
N ASN A 25 -2.04 -39.23 12.57
CA ASN A 25 -3.17 -38.38 12.97
C ASN A 25 -2.71 -37.07 13.64
N ASP A 26 -1.46 -36.65 13.40
CA ASP A 26 -0.84 -35.45 13.98
C ASP A 26 -0.77 -35.46 15.52
N GLN A 27 -0.76 -36.65 16.13
CA GLN A 27 -0.67 -36.83 17.58
C GLN A 27 0.74 -37.21 18.03
N ASP A 28 1.76 -36.53 17.52
CA ASP A 28 3.18 -36.88 17.72
C ASP A 28 3.59 -37.04 19.20
N ARG A 29 3.08 -36.18 20.10
CA ARG A 29 3.33 -36.32 21.55
C ARG A 29 2.67 -37.57 22.13
N ALA A 30 1.47 -37.90 21.68
CA ALA A 30 0.77 -39.10 22.11
C ALA A 30 1.45 -40.36 21.54
N ALA A 31 1.96 -40.28 20.30
CA ALA A 31 2.76 -41.34 19.68
C ALA A 31 4.04 -41.59 20.48
N MET A 32 4.78 -40.54 20.85
CA MET A 32 5.97 -40.68 21.70
C MET A 32 5.65 -41.22 23.09
N ALA A 33 4.61 -40.71 23.74
CA ALA A 33 4.17 -41.24 25.03
C ALA A 33 3.77 -42.72 24.93
N HIS A 34 3.16 -43.13 23.81
CA HIS A 34 2.80 -44.52 23.57
C HIS A 34 4.03 -45.42 23.42
N ILE A 35 4.99 -45.02 22.57
CA ILE A 35 6.24 -45.74 22.31
C ILE A 35 7.08 -45.89 23.59
N ASN A 36 7.13 -44.83 24.41
CA ASN A 36 7.88 -44.83 25.67
C ASN A 36 7.33 -45.75 26.76
N ASN A 37 6.14 -46.36 26.58
CA ASN A 37 5.66 -47.42 27.49
C ASN A 37 6.44 -48.74 27.31
N LEU A 38 7.12 -48.91 26.17
CA LEU A 38 7.99 -50.05 25.91
C LEU A 38 9.41 -49.72 26.39
N PRO A 39 10.07 -50.56 27.21
CA PRO A 39 11.45 -50.35 27.64
C PRO A 39 12.39 -50.20 26.43
N ARG A 40 13.35 -49.26 26.50
CA ARG A 40 14.29 -49.00 25.38
C ARG A 40 15.07 -50.25 24.93
N SER A 41 15.31 -51.21 25.82
CA SER A 41 15.95 -52.49 25.49
C SER A 41 15.12 -53.39 24.56
N GLN A 42 13.83 -53.10 24.41
CA GLN A 42 12.88 -53.83 23.57
C GLN A 42 12.54 -53.08 22.28
N TRP A 43 13.15 -51.92 22.03
CA TRP A 43 12.93 -51.16 20.80
C TRP A 43 13.62 -51.87 19.63
N ASN A 44 12.84 -52.21 18.61
CA ASN A 44 13.38 -52.63 17.32
C ASN A 44 13.79 -51.39 16.49
N SER A 45 14.40 -51.62 15.32
CA SER A 45 14.86 -50.54 14.42
C SER A 45 13.74 -49.58 14.03
N ASN A 46 12.54 -50.11 13.77
CA ASN A 46 11.38 -49.35 13.35
C ASN A 46 10.88 -48.40 14.46
N ILE A 47 10.86 -48.86 15.72
CA ILE A 47 10.52 -48.03 16.87
C ILE A 47 11.58 -46.95 17.08
N GLN A 48 12.86 -47.28 16.96
CA GLN A 48 13.95 -46.31 17.09
C GLN A 48 13.82 -45.21 16.03
N GLU A 49 13.62 -45.58 14.77
CA GLU A 49 13.44 -44.62 13.67
C GLU A 49 12.22 -43.72 13.87
N LEU A 50 11.08 -44.29 14.26
CA LEU A 50 9.87 -43.51 14.55
C LEU A 50 10.08 -42.57 15.74
N ALA A 51 10.72 -43.04 16.81
CA ALA A 51 10.99 -42.24 17.99
C ALA A 51 11.94 -41.06 17.68
N ASP A 52 13.00 -41.31 16.91
CA ASP A 52 13.94 -40.27 16.47
C ASP A 52 13.25 -39.23 15.61
N ARG A 53 12.38 -39.66 14.67
CA ARG A 53 11.57 -38.75 13.84
C ARG A 53 10.64 -37.88 14.69
N LEU A 54 9.92 -38.48 15.62
CA LEU A 54 8.98 -37.77 16.48
C LEU A 54 9.68 -36.81 17.45
N GLN A 55 10.84 -37.20 17.99
CA GLN A 55 11.68 -36.34 18.84
C GLN A 55 12.16 -35.12 18.03
N ASN A 56 12.64 -35.33 16.80
CA ASN A 56 13.04 -34.25 15.91
C ASN A 56 11.87 -33.30 15.56
N ASN A 57 10.67 -33.84 15.29
CA ASN A 57 9.46 -33.04 15.08
C ASN A 57 9.12 -32.19 16.30
N GLN A 58 9.20 -32.74 17.51
CA GLN A 58 8.92 -32.02 18.75
C GLN A 58 9.92 -30.88 19.00
N VAL A 59 11.19 -31.07 18.66
CA VAL A 59 12.19 -30.02 18.76
C VAL A 59 11.91 -28.90 17.76
N LEU A 60 11.62 -29.23 16.50
CA LEU A 60 11.25 -28.25 15.47
C LEU A 60 9.98 -27.49 15.86
N GLU A 61 8.94 -28.16 16.36
CA GLU A 61 7.71 -27.52 16.85
C GLU A 61 7.99 -26.54 17.99
N THR A 62 8.88 -26.92 18.91
CA THR A 62 9.28 -26.07 20.04
C THR A 62 10.08 -24.86 19.57
N ALA A 63 11.01 -25.07 18.63
CA ALA A 63 11.80 -24.00 18.03
C ALA A 63 10.90 -23.02 17.25
N SER A 64 9.96 -23.53 16.43
CA SER A 64 8.99 -22.69 15.72
C SER A 64 8.15 -21.86 16.68
N ARG A 65 7.63 -22.43 17.77
CA ARG A 65 6.89 -21.67 18.79
C ARG A 65 7.74 -20.59 19.47
N LEU A 66 9.01 -20.87 19.76
CA LEU A 66 9.94 -19.86 20.29
C LEU A 66 10.13 -18.72 19.29
N ARG A 67 10.34 -19.04 18.02
CA ARG A 67 10.47 -18.06 16.94
C ARG A 67 9.21 -17.21 16.80
N ASP A 68 8.04 -17.83 16.78
CA ASP A 68 6.73 -17.14 16.70
C ASP A 68 6.49 -16.21 17.90
N SER A 69 7.10 -16.50 19.05
CA SER A 69 7.06 -15.64 20.25
C SER A 69 8.09 -14.50 20.25
N GLY A 70 8.82 -14.30 19.16
CA GLY A 70 9.87 -13.28 19.03
C GLY A 70 11.25 -13.70 19.57
N LYS A 71 11.42 -14.97 19.96
CA LYS A 71 12.65 -15.53 20.53
C LYS A 71 13.45 -16.35 19.53
N GLU A 72 13.61 -15.83 18.32
CA GLU A 72 14.24 -16.56 17.21
C GLU A 72 15.68 -17.00 17.52
N ARG A 73 16.48 -16.19 18.21
CA ARG A 73 17.85 -16.59 18.62
C ARG A 73 17.85 -17.80 19.56
N GLU A 74 16.89 -17.86 20.49
CA GLU A 74 16.74 -19.02 21.39
C GLU A 74 16.31 -20.25 20.58
N ALA A 75 15.39 -20.08 19.63
CA ALA A 75 14.95 -21.14 18.73
C ALA A 75 16.10 -21.72 17.89
N GLU A 76 16.92 -20.87 17.27
CA GLU A 76 18.08 -21.32 16.50
C GLU A 76 19.12 -22.02 17.37
N THR A 77 19.35 -21.51 18.58
CA THR A 77 20.27 -22.13 19.53
C THR A 77 19.79 -23.54 19.90
N LEU A 78 18.50 -23.70 20.16
CA LEU A 78 17.88 -25.01 20.43
C LEU A 78 18.08 -25.98 19.27
N LEU A 79 17.90 -25.52 18.03
CA LEU A 79 18.09 -26.33 16.83
C LEU A 79 19.55 -26.72 16.61
N ARG A 80 20.48 -25.79 16.78
CA ARG A 80 21.93 -26.04 16.61
C ARG A 80 22.53 -26.95 17.68
N GLN A 81 21.86 -27.12 18.82
CA GLN A 81 22.26 -28.07 19.86
C GLN A 81 21.86 -29.52 19.57
N GLN A 82 20.99 -29.74 18.58
CA GLN A 82 20.59 -31.10 18.19
C GLN A 82 21.70 -31.77 17.36
N PRO A 83 21.69 -33.12 17.26
CA PRO A 83 22.54 -33.83 16.32
C PRO A 83 22.36 -33.31 14.89
N ALA A 84 23.43 -33.44 14.08
CA ALA A 84 23.41 -33.02 12.68
C ALA A 84 22.23 -33.66 11.94
N SER A 85 21.38 -32.82 11.34
CA SER A 85 20.15 -33.24 10.69
C SER A 85 19.86 -32.33 9.51
N THR A 86 19.75 -32.91 8.32
CA THR A 86 19.42 -32.19 7.09
C THR A 86 18.12 -31.40 7.23
N ARG A 87 17.12 -31.95 7.94
CA ARG A 87 15.85 -31.25 8.18
C ARG A 87 16.02 -30.00 9.04
N ILE A 88 16.91 -30.05 10.02
CA ILE A 88 17.24 -28.89 10.86
C ILE A 88 18.01 -27.85 10.04
N ASP A 89 18.99 -28.28 9.24
CA ASP A 89 19.76 -27.40 8.36
C ASP A 89 18.85 -26.66 7.37
N LEU A 90 17.94 -27.39 6.70
CA LEU A 90 16.94 -26.79 5.79
C LEU A 90 16.02 -25.80 6.51
N THR A 91 15.56 -26.13 7.73
CA THR A 91 14.73 -25.22 8.52
C THR A 91 15.48 -23.92 8.86
N LEU A 92 16.75 -24.02 9.28
CA LEU A 92 17.59 -22.86 9.57
C LEU A 92 17.86 -22.03 8.32
N ALA A 93 18.04 -22.68 7.15
CA ALA A 93 18.20 -22.01 5.86
C ALA A 93 16.93 -21.26 5.46
N ASP A 94 15.75 -21.88 5.59
CA ASP A 94 14.46 -21.24 5.32
C ASP A 94 14.24 -20.02 6.24
N TRP A 95 14.61 -20.13 7.52
CA TRP A 95 14.52 -19.01 8.47
C TRP A 95 15.47 -17.88 8.08
N ALA A 96 16.70 -18.21 7.67
CA ALA A 96 17.66 -17.24 7.15
C ALA A 96 17.15 -16.55 5.88
N GLN A 97 16.52 -17.28 4.96
CA GLN A 97 15.88 -16.72 3.77
C GLN A 97 14.72 -15.79 4.12
N GLN A 98 13.87 -16.16 5.08
CA GLN A 98 12.72 -15.34 5.50
C GLN A 98 13.14 -13.99 6.10
N ARG A 99 14.29 -13.94 6.82
CA ARG A 99 14.89 -12.68 7.28
C ARG A 99 15.75 -11.98 6.23
N ARG A 100 15.77 -12.48 4.98
CA ARG A 100 16.58 -12.00 3.85
C ARG A 100 18.10 -12.08 4.07
N ASP A 101 18.56 -12.93 4.98
CA ASP A 101 19.97 -13.30 5.14
C ASP A 101 20.33 -14.37 4.10
N TYR A 102 20.34 -13.93 2.83
CA TYR A 102 20.60 -14.79 1.69
C TYR A 102 22.01 -15.38 1.70
N SER A 103 22.97 -14.73 2.36
CA SER A 103 24.31 -15.28 2.59
C SER A 103 24.27 -16.56 3.41
N SER A 104 23.66 -16.51 4.60
CA SER A 104 23.58 -17.67 5.49
C SER A 104 22.68 -18.76 4.92
N ALA A 105 21.58 -18.38 4.26
CA ALA A 105 20.69 -19.33 3.59
C ALA A 105 21.43 -20.13 2.51
N ARG A 106 22.13 -19.45 1.59
CA ARG A 106 22.94 -20.12 0.55
C ARG A 106 24.01 -21.02 1.14
N ALA A 107 24.79 -20.52 2.09
CA ALA A 107 25.83 -21.33 2.73
C ALA A 107 25.29 -22.61 3.35
N THR A 108 24.09 -22.56 3.94
CA THR A 108 23.44 -23.72 4.55
C THR A 108 22.91 -24.69 3.48
N TYR A 109 22.25 -24.20 2.43
CA TYR A 109 21.80 -25.05 1.32
C TYR A 109 22.98 -25.69 0.57
N ASP A 110 24.05 -24.96 0.31
CA ASP A 110 25.27 -25.46 -0.33
C ASP A 110 25.92 -26.56 0.51
N ALA A 111 25.97 -26.39 1.84
CA ALA A 111 26.48 -27.42 2.75
C ALA A 111 25.64 -28.70 2.74
N VAL A 112 24.31 -28.58 2.63
CA VAL A 112 23.41 -29.73 2.44
C VAL A 112 23.67 -30.38 1.08
N LEU A 113 23.76 -29.61 0.00
CA LEU A 113 23.99 -30.12 -1.35
C LEU A 113 25.38 -30.76 -1.53
N ALA A 114 26.38 -30.35 -0.75
CA ALA A 114 27.71 -30.98 -0.73
C ALA A 114 27.66 -32.39 -0.13
N ARG A 115 26.80 -32.61 0.87
CA ARG A 115 26.58 -33.91 1.51
C ARG A 115 25.58 -34.78 0.75
N GLU A 116 24.54 -34.15 0.22
CA GLU A 116 23.41 -34.77 -0.46
C GLU A 116 23.16 -34.08 -1.82
N PRO A 117 23.95 -34.39 -2.86
CA PRO A 117 23.80 -33.74 -4.17
C PRO A 117 22.40 -33.95 -4.81
N GLY A 118 21.67 -34.99 -4.42
CA GLY A 118 20.32 -35.28 -4.88
C GLY A 118 19.20 -34.58 -4.08
N ASN A 119 19.51 -33.77 -3.06
CA ASN A 119 18.50 -33.19 -2.19
C ASN A 119 17.70 -32.08 -2.92
N VAL A 120 16.47 -32.42 -3.31
CA VAL A 120 15.57 -31.54 -4.08
C VAL A 120 15.15 -30.31 -3.28
N ASP A 121 14.86 -30.45 -1.99
CA ASP A 121 14.44 -29.32 -1.15
C ASP A 121 15.54 -28.29 -0.97
N ALA A 122 16.79 -28.72 -0.78
CA ALA A 122 17.95 -27.83 -0.72
C ALA A 122 18.15 -27.08 -2.04
N ARG A 123 17.96 -27.77 -3.17
CA ARG A 123 18.12 -27.18 -4.50
C ARG A 123 17.01 -26.19 -4.84
N LEU A 124 15.76 -26.51 -4.48
CA LEU A 124 14.63 -25.58 -4.59
C LEU A 124 14.80 -24.37 -3.67
N GLY A 125 15.23 -24.57 -2.41
CA GLY A 125 15.52 -23.47 -1.49
C GLY A 125 16.62 -22.55 -2.02
N LEU A 126 17.71 -23.12 -2.55
CA LEU A 126 18.77 -22.34 -3.19
C LEU A 126 18.27 -21.57 -4.42
N THR A 127 17.40 -22.19 -5.23
CA THR A 127 16.74 -21.53 -6.38
C THR A 127 15.90 -20.33 -5.92
N GLU A 128 15.08 -20.51 -4.87
CA GLU A 128 14.24 -19.46 -4.29
C GLU A 128 15.08 -18.31 -3.71
N VAL A 129 16.24 -18.60 -3.11
CA VAL A 129 17.18 -17.57 -2.65
C VAL A 129 17.74 -16.77 -3.83
N TYR A 130 18.17 -17.42 -4.91
CA TYR A 130 18.67 -16.71 -6.09
C TYR A 130 17.59 -15.82 -6.73
N ILE A 131 16.34 -16.30 -6.81
CA ILE A 131 15.20 -15.49 -7.26
C ILE A 131 15.02 -14.26 -6.35
N ALA A 132 15.06 -14.46 -5.03
CA ALA A 132 14.90 -13.37 -4.07
C ALA A 132 16.04 -12.34 -4.12
N GLN A 133 17.23 -12.73 -4.57
CA GLN A 133 18.37 -11.84 -4.83
C GLN A 133 18.33 -11.16 -6.22
N GLY A 134 17.42 -11.57 -7.11
CA GLY A 134 17.35 -11.11 -8.49
C GLY A 134 18.36 -11.78 -9.44
N ASP A 135 19.09 -12.80 -8.98
CA ASP A 135 20.01 -13.58 -9.82
C ASP A 135 19.24 -14.69 -10.56
N ASN A 136 18.46 -14.26 -11.55
CA ASN A 136 17.63 -15.15 -12.35
C ASN A 136 18.44 -16.15 -13.19
N ALA A 137 19.72 -15.88 -13.46
CA ALA A 137 20.58 -16.79 -14.20
C ALA A 137 21.01 -17.98 -13.32
N ALA A 138 21.48 -17.70 -12.09
CA ALA A 138 21.82 -18.73 -11.12
C ALA A 138 20.59 -19.56 -10.72
N ALA A 139 19.44 -18.92 -10.52
CA ALA A 139 18.18 -19.60 -10.23
C ALA A 139 17.80 -20.60 -11.34
N ARG A 140 17.86 -20.19 -12.62
CA ARG A 140 17.59 -21.10 -13.75
C ARG A 140 18.58 -22.27 -13.80
N ALA A 141 19.86 -22.01 -13.50
CA ALA A 141 20.89 -23.05 -13.49
C ALA A 141 20.64 -24.09 -12.39
N GLU A 142 20.17 -23.69 -11.21
CA GLU A 142 19.80 -24.64 -10.14
C GLU A 142 18.51 -25.40 -10.45
N LEU A 143 17.50 -24.72 -11.00
CA LEU A 143 16.24 -25.34 -11.39
C LEU A 143 16.45 -26.42 -12.46
N ALA A 144 17.34 -26.19 -13.43
CA ALA A 144 17.67 -27.14 -14.49
C ALA A 144 18.36 -28.43 -13.99
N LYS A 145 18.90 -28.42 -12.76
CA LYS A 145 19.54 -29.59 -12.13
C LYS A 145 18.54 -30.46 -11.35
N LEU A 146 17.26 -30.06 -11.27
CA LEU A 146 16.23 -30.89 -10.68
C LEU A 146 15.95 -32.12 -11.56
N PRO A 147 15.69 -33.30 -10.95
CA PRO A 147 15.45 -34.53 -11.69
C PRO A 147 14.21 -34.38 -12.57
N ALA A 148 14.32 -34.82 -13.83
CA ALA A 148 13.18 -34.85 -14.74
C ALA A 148 12.17 -35.91 -14.27
N PRO A 149 10.85 -35.68 -14.41
CA PRO A 149 9.79 -36.60 -13.94
C PRO A 149 9.93 -38.04 -14.46
N ALA A 150 10.62 -38.24 -15.60
CA ALA A 150 10.77 -39.54 -16.25
C ALA A 150 11.95 -40.39 -15.73
N THR A 151 12.83 -39.85 -14.87
CA THR A 151 14.13 -40.47 -14.52
C THR A 151 14.27 -40.87 -13.04
N GLY A 152 13.24 -40.69 -12.21
CA GLY A 152 13.28 -41.00 -10.78
C GLY A 152 11.89 -41.13 -10.14
N GLU A 153 11.83 -41.24 -8.80
CA GLU A 153 10.54 -41.16 -8.07
C GLU A 153 9.85 -39.82 -8.36
N PRO A 154 8.51 -39.80 -8.54
CA PRO A 154 7.78 -38.56 -8.79
C PRO A 154 7.99 -37.56 -7.65
N LEU A 155 8.32 -36.32 -7.99
CA LEU A 155 8.38 -35.24 -7.01
C LEU A 155 7.07 -35.14 -6.23
N SER A 156 7.15 -34.88 -4.92
CA SER A 156 5.97 -34.59 -4.10
C SER A 156 5.18 -33.40 -4.66
N ILE A 157 3.87 -33.35 -4.41
CA ILE A 157 3.02 -32.25 -4.90
C ILE A 157 3.50 -30.89 -4.38
N ASN A 158 4.00 -30.83 -3.14
CA ASN A 158 4.64 -29.63 -2.57
C ASN A 158 5.91 -29.20 -3.33
N MET A 159 6.78 -30.14 -3.71
CA MET A 159 7.98 -29.84 -4.52
C MET A 159 7.59 -29.35 -5.93
N GLN A 160 6.61 -30.00 -6.56
CA GLN A 160 6.09 -29.57 -7.86
C GLN A 160 5.50 -28.16 -7.79
N ARG A 161 4.75 -27.84 -6.72
CA ARG A 161 4.23 -26.49 -6.46
C ARG A 161 5.34 -25.45 -6.34
N ARG A 162 6.38 -25.72 -5.54
CA ARG A 162 7.55 -24.82 -5.38
C ARG A 162 8.27 -24.62 -6.71
N MET A 163 8.47 -25.68 -7.47
CA MET A 163 9.06 -25.64 -8.81
C MET A 163 8.23 -24.76 -9.76
N ALA A 164 6.91 -24.95 -9.82
CA ALA A 164 6.01 -24.15 -10.65
C ALA A 164 6.05 -22.65 -10.30
N ARG A 165 6.15 -22.34 -9.01
CA ARG A 165 6.33 -20.95 -8.55
C ARG A 165 7.65 -20.35 -8.97
N ALA A 166 8.74 -21.10 -8.82
CA ALA A 166 10.06 -20.67 -9.28
C ALA A 166 10.07 -20.44 -10.80
N GLN A 167 9.46 -21.34 -11.57
CA GLN A 167 9.27 -21.20 -13.02
C GLN A 167 8.50 -19.90 -13.36
N ALA A 168 7.36 -19.67 -12.71
CA ALA A 168 6.56 -18.46 -12.92
C ALA A 168 7.35 -17.18 -12.59
N GLN A 169 8.07 -17.15 -11.46
CA GLN A 169 8.90 -16.01 -11.06
C GLN A 169 10.07 -15.74 -12.02
N LEU A 170 10.57 -16.79 -12.69
CA LEU A 170 11.61 -16.69 -13.72
C LEU A 170 11.06 -16.39 -15.12
N GLY A 171 9.74 -16.20 -15.26
CA GLY A 171 9.05 -15.90 -16.52
C GLY A 171 8.75 -17.11 -17.40
N ASP A 172 8.97 -18.34 -16.91
CA ASP A 172 8.61 -19.58 -17.61
C ASP A 172 7.15 -19.96 -17.29
N THR A 173 6.23 -19.14 -17.81
CA THR A 173 4.78 -19.29 -17.53
C THR A 173 4.21 -20.57 -18.12
N VAL A 174 4.75 -21.05 -19.25
CA VAL A 174 4.29 -22.28 -19.89
C VAL A 174 4.62 -23.50 -19.03
N ALA A 175 5.85 -23.62 -18.52
CA ALA A 175 6.22 -24.74 -17.66
C ALA A 175 5.48 -24.69 -16.31
N ALA A 176 5.30 -23.49 -15.74
CA ALA A 176 4.52 -23.29 -14.53
C ALA A 176 3.06 -23.74 -14.73
N GLN A 177 2.42 -23.31 -15.84
CA GLN A 177 1.06 -23.70 -16.18
C GLN A 177 0.91 -25.22 -16.36
N GLN A 178 1.85 -25.87 -17.04
CA GLN A 178 1.84 -27.33 -17.22
C GLN A 178 1.87 -28.05 -15.87
N THR A 179 2.74 -27.60 -14.97
CA THR A 179 2.84 -28.16 -13.61
C THR A 179 1.54 -27.94 -12.83
N PHE A 180 1.01 -26.71 -12.80
CA PHE A 180 -0.27 -26.41 -12.12
C PHE A 180 -1.45 -27.19 -12.70
N ASN A 181 -1.51 -27.39 -14.02
CA ASN A 181 -2.56 -28.20 -14.66
C ASN A 181 -2.54 -29.67 -14.21
N THR A 182 -1.37 -30.16 -13.76
CA THR A 182 -1.23 -31.52 -13.23
C THR A 182 -1.56 -31.57 -11.74
N ILE A 183 -1.03 -30.65 -10.94
CA ILE A 183 -1.16 -30.72 -9.48
C ILE A 183 -2.50 -30.20 -8.95
N VAL A 184 -3.18 -29.29 -9.64
CA VAL A 184 -4.47 -28.76 -9.17
C VAL A 184 -5.55 -29.85 -9.13
N PRO A 185 -5.78 -30.66 -10.18
CA PRO A 185 -6.73 -31.78 -10.10
C PRO A 185 -6.36 -32.81 -9.03
N GLN A 186 -5.05 -33.09 -8.85
CA GLN A 186 -4.56 -33.99 -7.80
C GLN A 186 -4.83 -33.44 -6.40
N ALA A 187 -4.62 -32.14 -6.17
CA ALA A 187 -4.93 -31.51 -4.89
C ALA A 187 -6.43 -31.53 -4.59
N LYS A 188 -7.29 -31.32 -5.61
CA LYS A 188 -8.75 -31.35 -5.44
C LYS A 188 -9.32 -32.74 -5.16
N SER A 189 -8.63 -33.81 -5.55
CA SER A 189 -9.06 -35.19 -5.27
C SER A 189 -8.65 -35.69 -3.88
N GLN A 190 -7.70 -35.01 -3.23
CA GLN A 190 -7.26 -35.31 -1.88
C GLN A 190 -8.15 -34.62 -0.83
N PRO A 191 -8.21 -35.16 0.40
CA PRO A 191 -8.92 -34.49 1.50
C PRO A 191 -8.37 -33.06 1.76
N PRO A 192 -9.21 -32.13 2.27
CA PRO A 192 -8.76 -30.82 2.71
C PRO A 192 -7.57 -30.90 3.67
N SER A 193 -6.49 -30.21 3.33
CA SER A 193 -5.27 -30.18 4.11
C SER A 193 -4.50 -28.88 3.83
N MET A 194 -3.50 -28.60 4.66
CA MET A 194 -2.60 -27.47 4.46
C MET A 194 -1.88 -27.56 3.11
N GLU A 195 -1.46 -28.75 2.70
CA GLU A 195 -0.74 -28.99 1.44
C GLU A 195 -1.64 -28.71 0.22
N THR A 196 -2.88 -29.23 0.22
CA THR A 196 -3.82 -29.02 -0.88
C THR A 196 -4.25 -27.55 -0.97
N ALA A 197 -4.45 -26.88 0.16
CA ALA A 197 -4.76 -25.46 0.22
C ALA A 197 -3.62 -24.58 -0.31
N MET A 198 -2.36 -24.90 0.00
CA MET A 198 -1.21 -24.17 -0.55
C MET A 198 -1.10 -24.33 -2.06
N VAL A 199 -1.34 -25.53 -2.60
CA VAL A 199 -1.36 -25.76 -4.07
C VAL A 199 -2.41 -24.87 -4.73
N LEU A 200 -3.64 -24.86 -4.20
CA LEU A 200 -4.74 -24.07 -4.76
C LEU A 200 -4.49 -22.57 -4.64
N ARG A 201 -3.97 -22.10 -3.50
CA ARG A 201 -3.59 -20.69 -3.30
C ARG A 201 -2.53 -20.24 -4.30
N ASP A 202 -1.46 -21.02 -4.43
CA ASP A 202 -0.34 -20.68 -5.32
C ASP A 202 -0.76 -20.75 -6.81
N ALA A 203 -1.62 -21.71 -7.17
CA ALA A 203 -2.20 -21.81 -8.51
C ALA A 203 -3.13 -20.62 -8.81
N ALA A 204 -3.96 -20.18 -7.86
CA ALA A 204 -4.81 -19.01 -8.01
C ALA A 204 -3.97 -17.73 -8.19
N GLY A 205 -2.91 -17.57 -7.40
CA GLY A 205 -1.95 -16.47 -7.57
C GLY A 205 -1.31 -16.46 -8.97
N PHE A 206 -0.91 -17.64 -9.47
CA PHE A 206 -0.36 -17.79 -10.81
C PHE A 206 -1.39 -17.47 -11.91
N GLN A 207 -2.61 -18.01 -11.82
CA GLN A 207 -3.71 -17.73 -12.75
C GLN A 207 -3.99 -16.22 -12.83
N ALA A 208 -4.04 -15.52 -11.69
CA ALA A 208 -4.23 -14.07 -11.67
C ALA A 208 -3.10 -13.32 -12.40
N GLN A 209 -1.84 -13.72 -12.18
CA GLN A 209 -0.68 -13.14 -12.87
C GLN A 209 -0.64 -13.46 -14.37
N ASN A 210 -1.17 -14.61 -14.77
CA ASN A 210 -1.21 -15.08 -16.15
C ASN A 210 -2.42 -14.54 -16.94
N GLY A 211 -3.16 -13.57 -16.40
CA GLY A 211 -4.31 -12.95 -17.07
C GLY A 211 -5.62 -13.75 -16.97
N GLU A 212 -5.71 -14.69 -16.03
CA GLU A 212 -6.89 -15.54 -15.78
C GLU A 212 -7.56 -15.23 -14.41
N PRO A 213 -7.90 -13.97 -14.08
CA PRO A 213 -8.35 -13.60 -12.73
C PRO A 213 -9.69 -14.25 -12.34
N GLN A 214 -10.58 -14.52 -13.29
CA GLN A 214 -11.84 -15.20 -13.00
C GLN A 214 -11.62 -16.66 -12.60
N GLN A 215 -10.70 -17.35 -13.27
CA GLN A 215 -10.30 -18.70 -12.88
C GLN A 215 -9.60 -18.71 -11.53
N ALA A 216 -8.77 -17.69 -11.25
CA ALA A 216 -8.13 -17.52 -9.95
C ALA A 216 -9.16 -17.36 -8.81
N LEU A 217 -10.21 -16.56 -9.01
CA LEU A 217 -11.30 -16.42 -8.03
C LEU A 217 -12.02 -17.76 -7.79
N GLU A 218 -12.29 -18.54 -8.84
CA GLU A 218 -12.87 -19.88 -8.68
C GLU A 218 -11.92 -20.85 -7.94
N THR A 219 -10.61 -20.76 -8.18
CA THR A 219 -9.60 -21.55 -7.46
C THR A 219 -9.50 -21.11 -6.00
N TYR A 220 -9.65 -19.82 -5.68
CA TYR A 220 -9.71 -19.35 -4.29
C TYR A 220 -10.94 -19.87 -3.54
N LYS A 221 -12.11 -20.02 -4.19
CA LYS A 221 -13.27 -20.68 -3.58
C LYS A 221 -12.94 -22.11 -3.15
N ASP A 222 -12.18 -22.85 -3.96
CA ASP A 222 -11.70 -24.19 -3.61
C ASP A 222 -10.64 -24.15 -2.50
N ALA A 223 -9.73 -23.18 -2.54
CA ALA A 223 -8.70 -22.98 -1.52
C ALA A 223 -9.32 -22.68 -0.14
N MET A 224 -10.46 -21.98 -0.08
CA MET A 224 -11.20 -21.74 1.17
C MET A 224 -11.76 -23.04 1.77
N VAL A 225 -12.18 -24.00 0.94
CA VAL A 225 -12.61 -25.33 1.41
C VAL A 225 -11.41 -26.13 1.88
N ALA A 226 -10.36 -26.20 1.06
CA ALA A 226 -9.15 -26.97 1.37
C ALA A 226 -8.44 -26.47 2.64
N SER A 227 -8.42 -25.16 2.88
CA SER A 227 -7.83 -24.55 4.08
C SER A 227 -8.72 -24.66 5.32
N GLY A 228 -9.97 -25.11 5.20
CA GLY A 228 -10.91 -25.16 6.31
C GLY A 228 -11.38 -23.78 6.78
N ILE A 229 -11.49 -22.81 5.87
CA ILE A 229 -12.21 -21.54 6.10
C ILE A 229 -13.72 -21.79 6.10
N THR A 230 -14.19 -22.67 5.22
CA THR A 230 -15.59 -23.09 5.09
C THR A 230 -15.66 -24.58 4.77
N PRO A 231 -16.65 -25.33 5.28
CA PRO A 231 -16.86 -26.74 4.89
C PRO A 231 -17.44 -26.90 3.48
N THR A 232 -18.09 -25.85 2.96
CA THR A 232 -18.79 -25.89 1.67
C THR A 232 -18.28 -24.79 0.75
N ARG A 233 -18.17 -25.12 -0.54
CA ARG A 233 -17.75 -24.17 -1.57
C ARG A 233 -18.82 -23.06 -1.71
N PRO A 234 -18.45 -21.76 -1.61
CA PRO A 234 -19.40 -20.68 -1.81
C PRO A 234 -19.89 -20.66 -3.27
N GLN A 235 -21.20 -20.45 -3.45
CA GLN A 235 -21.86 -20.53 -4.75
C GLN A 235 -22.08 -19.15 -5.40
N ASP A 236 -22.15 -18.11 -4.58
CA ASP A 236 -22.36 -16.73 -4.98
C ASP A 236 -21.26 -15.81 -4.43
N ASN A 237 -21.22 -14.59 -4.94
CA ASN A 237 -20.19 -13.63 -4.58
C ASN A 237 -20.33 -13.12 -3.14
N ASP A 238 -21.54 -12.90 -2.63
CA ASP A 238 -21.74 -12.41 -1.26
C ASP A 238 -21.24 -13.42 -0.22
N ALA A 239 -21.57 -14.71 -0.42
CA ALA A 239 -21.06 -15.79 0.42
C ALA A 239 -19.52 -15.89 0.35
N PHE A 240 -18.94 -15.73 -0.85
CA PHE A 240 -17.50 -15.78 -1.05
C PHE A 240 -16.77 -14.59 -0.40
N THR A 241 -17.19 -13.35 -0.66
CA THR A 241 -16.57 -12.13 -0.12
C THR A 241 -16.75 -12.04 1.39
N ARG A 242 -17.88 -12.49 1.95
CA ARG A 242 -18.06 -12.60 3.41
C ARG A 242 -17.02 -13.50 4.06
N LEU A 243 -16.63 -14.60 3.40
CA LEU A 243 -15.57 -15.50 3.87
C LEU A 243 -14.17 -14.85 3.77
N THR A 244 -13.99 -13.74 3.08
CA THR A 244 -12.69 -13.02 3.07
C THR A 244 -12.50 -12.10 4.27
N ARG A 245 -13.55 -11.87 5.08
CA ARG A 245 -13.44 -11.08 6.31
C ARG A 245 -12.39 -11.68 7.24
N ASN A 246 -11.54 -10.83 7.80
CA ASN A 246 -10.48 -11.25 8.70
C ASN A 246 -11.02 -11.96 9.95
N ASP A 247 -10.31 -12.99 10.41
CA ASP A 247 -10.55 -13.64 11.70
C ASP A 247 -9.24 -13.63 12.52
N ALA A 248 -9.33 -13.18 13.76
CA ALA A 248 -8.17 -13.12 14.66
C ALA A 248 -7.63 -14.52 15.03
N LYS A 249 -8.44 -15.57 14.88
CA LYS A 249 -8.08 -16.96 15.17
C LYS A 249 -7.42 -17.67 13.98
N ASP A 250 -7.37 -17.03 12.81
CA ASP A 250 -6.77 -17.64 11.61
C ASP A 250 -5.25 -17.83 11.80
N ASP A 251 -4.76 -18.98 11.34
CA ASP A 251 -3.34 -19.18 11.04
C ASP A 251 -2.90 -18.36 9.82
N TRP A 252 -1.61 -18.41 9.50
CA TRP A 252 -1.03 -17.65 8.39
C TRP A 252 -1.62 -18.02 7.01
N LEU A 253 -2.00 -19.30 6.81
CA LEU A 253 -2.49 -19.78 5.53
C LEU A 253 -3.92 -19.33 5.30
N LYS A 254 -4.81 -19.52 6.29
CA LYS A 254 -6.19 -19.02 6.21
C LYS A 254 -6.20 -17.51 6.01
N ARG A 255 -5.42 -16.78 6.80
CA ARG A 255 -5.29 -15.32 6.66
C ARG A 255 -4.80 -14.91 5.27
N GLY A 256 -3.82 -15.64 4.74
CA GLY A 256 -3.30 -15.44 3.37
C GLY A 256 -4.36 -15.69 2.31
N VAL A 257 -5.07 -16.83 2.35
CA VAL A 257 -6.14 -17.16 1.40
C VAL A 257 -7.25 -16.10 1.43
N ARG A 258 -7.69 -15.66 2.61
CA ARG A 258 -8.70 -14.59 2.73
C ARG A 258 -8.21 -13.27 2.14
N SER A 259 -7.00 -12.86 2.47
CA SER A 259 -6.43 -11.59 2.01
C SER A 259 -6.21 -11.58 0.50
N ASP A 260 -5.61 -12.63 -0.05
CA ASP A 260 -5.30 -12.70 -1.48
C ASP A 260 -6.59 -12.79 -2.32
N ALA A 261 -7.60 -13.52 -1.83
CA ALA A 261 -8.92 -13.56 -2.45
C ALA A 261 -9.65 -12.22 -2.40
N ALA A 262 -9.63 -11.52 -1.24
CA ALA A 262 -10.20 -10.18 -1.10
C ALA A 262 -9.52 -9.16 -2.02
N ASP A 263 -8.19 -9.17 -2.05
CA ASP A 263 -7.41 -8.25 -2.88
C ASP A 263 -7.73 -8.46 -4.36
N LEU A 264 -7.76 -9.71 -4.82
CA LEU A 264 -8.11 -10.02 -6.21
C LEU A 264 -9.57 -9.64 -6.53
N TYR A 265 -10.52 -9.98 -5.64
CA TYR A 265 -11.94 -9.65 -5.87
C TYR A 265 -12.13 -8.13 -6.01
N ARG A 266 -11.59 -7.34 -5.07
CA ARG A 266 -11.63 -5.87 -5.12
C ARG A 266 -10.88 -5.29 -6.31
N GLN A 267 -9.80 -5.93 -6.75
CA GLN A 267 -9.07 -5.51 -7.94
C GLN A 267 -9.92 -5.73 -9.20
N GLN A 268 -10.73 -6.78 -9.25
CA GLN A 268 -11.59 -7.14 -10.38
C GLN A 268 -12.95 -6.43 -10.41
N ASP A 269 -13.38 -5.84 -9.30
CA ASP A 269 -14.73 -5.25 -9.21
C ASP A 269 -14.88 -3.96 -10.05
N LEU A 270 -16.08 -3.69 -10.55
CA LEU A 270 -16.38 -2.44 -11.25
C LEU A 270 -17.06 -1.49 -10.26
N ASN A 271 -16.40 -0.36 -9.94
CA ASN A 271 -16.93 0.61 -8.99
C ASN A 271 -17.34 1.88 -9.71
N VAL A 272 -18.52 2.40 -9.37
CA VAL A 272 -18.97 3.74 -9.78
C VAL A 272 -19.22 4.55 -8.52
N THR A 273 -18.54 5.68 -8.38
CA THR A 273 -18.64 6.56 -7.22
C THR A 273 -19.09 7.94 -7.66
N LEU A 274 -20.14 8.45 -7.02
CA LEU A 274 -20.60 9.83 -7.13
C LEU A 274 -20.37 10.50 -5.77
N GLU A 275 -19.55 11.55 -5.76
CA GLU A 275 -19.21 12.32 -4.56
C GLU A 275 -19.55 13.80 -4.78
N HIS A 276 -19.99 14.49 -3.73
CA HIS A 276 -20.14 15.93 -3.73
C HIS A 276 -19.38 16.54 -2.56
N ASP A 277 -18.46 17.44 -2.87
CA ASP A 277 -17.66 18.17 -1.91
C ASP A 277 -18.06 19.64 -1.89
N TYR A 278 -18.36 20.15 -0.70
CA TYR A 278 -18.54 21.57 -0.43
C TYR A 278 -17.36 22.05 0.41
N TRP A 279 -16.59 22.96 -0.18
CA TRP A 279 -15.33 23.41 0.40
C TRP A 279 -15.15 24.90 0.22
N GLY A 280 -14.29 25.52 1.03
CA GLY A 280 -14.11 26.96 0.99
C GLY A 280 -13.33 27.50 2.16
N SER A 281 -13.20 28.82 2.18
CA SER A 281 -12.52 29.57 3.22
C SER A 281 -13.05 30.99 3.25
N SER A 282 -13.26 31.55 4.44
CA SER A 282 -13.64 32.96 4.59
C SER A 282 -12.55 33.89 4.08
N GLY A 283 -12.96 35.02 3.49
CA GLY A 283 -12.02 36.05 3.04
C GLY A 283 -12.74 37.32 2.61
N THR A 284 -12.17 38.00 1.61
CA THR A 284 -12.73 39.24 1.06
C THR A 284 -13.52 38.95 -0.21
N GLY A 285 -14.74 39.49 -0.28
CA GLY A 285 -15.61 39.38 -1.44
C GLY A 285 -14.96 39.90 -2.73
N GLY A 286 -15.11 39.14 -3.81
CA GLY A 286 -14.51 39.37 -5.13
C GLY A 286 -13.30 38.49 -5.42
N TYR A 287 -12.60 37.95 -4.41
CA TYR A 287 -11.37 37.17 -4.68
C TYR A 287 -10.96 36.12 -3.64
N SER A 288 -11.40 36.20 -2.39
CA SER A 288 -10.97 35.27 -1.33
C SER A 288 -12.08 34.80 -0.38
N ASP A 289 -13.31 35.32 -0.47
CA ASP A 289 -14.48 34.76 0.24
C ASP A 289 -15.00 33.51 -0.48
N LEU A 290 -14.21 32.43 -0.40
CA LEU A 290 -14.32 31.25 -1.23
C LEU A 290 -15.43 30.30 -0.76
N LYS A 291 -16.39 30.04 -1.65
CA LYS A 291 -17.40 28.98 -1.52
C LYS A 291 -17.39 28.17 -2.81
N ALA A 292 -17.08 26.89 -2.70
CA ALA A 292 -16.92 26.04 -3.85
C ALA A 292 -17.69 24.73 -3.69
N HIS A 293 -18.17 24.23 -4.82
CA HIS A 293 -18.85 22.95 -4.94
C HIS A 293 -18.11 22.12 -5.98
N THR A 294 -17.90 20.85 -5.69
CA THR A 294 -17.28 19.90 -6.63
C THR A 294 -18.07 18.61 -6.63
N THR A 295 -18.73 18.31 -7.75
CA THR A 295 -19.43 17.04 -7.96
C THR A 295 -18.55 16.13 -8.81
N MET A 296 -18.20 14.97 -8.27
CA MET A 296 -17.19 14.07 -8.83
C MET A 296 -17.86 12.75 -9.21
N LEU A 297 -17.75 12.36 -10.47
CA LEU A 297 -18.11 11.03 -10.94
C LEU A 297 -16.83 10.27 -11.28
N GLN A 298 -16.63 9.11 -10.65
CA GLN A 298 -15.49 8.24 -10.92
C GLN A 298 -15.96 6.81 -11.24
N VAL A 299 -15.36 6.21 -12.24
CA VAL A 299 -15.54 4.79 -12.60
C VAL A 299 -14.19 4.11 -12.50
N ASP A 300 -14.07 3.09 -11.67
CA ASP A 300 -12.86 2.27 -11.50
C ASP A 300 -13.10 0.86 -12.03
N ALA A 301 -12.20 0.34 -12.87
CA ALA A 301 -12.30 -0.99 -13.48
C ALA A 301 -10.93 -1.72 -13.47
N PRO A 302 -10.90 -3.06 -13.48
CA PRO A 302 -9.66 -3.80 -13.60
C PRO A 302 -8.96 -3.57 -14.95
N LEU A 303 -7.64 -3.44 -14.91
CA LEU A 303 -6.79 -3.51 -16.09
C LEU A 303 -5.43 -4.10 -15.70
N SER A 304 -5.08 -5.25 -16.28
CA SER A 304 -3.88 -6.02 -15.89
C SER A 304 -3.88 -6.35 -14.39
N ASP A 305 -2.78 -6.10 -13.69
CA ASP A 305 -2.61 -6.31 -12.23
C ASP A 305 -3.02 -5.08 -11.38
N GLY A 306 -3.62 -4.07 -12.02
CA GLY A 306 -4.05 -2.83 -11.39
C GLY A 306 -5.51 -2.49 -11.67
N ARG A 307 -5.84 -1.22 -11.41
CA ARG A 307 -7.15 -0.64 -11.70
C ARG A 307 -6.98 0.65 -12.48
N MET A 308 -7.70 0.75 -13.59
CA MET A 308 -7.88 2.01 -14.30
C MET A 308 -9.04 2.80 -13.70
N PHE A 309 -8.98 4.13 -13.78
CA PHE A 309 -10.09 4.99 -13.42
C PHE A 309 -10.34 6.01 -14.53
N PHE A 310 -11.61 6.36 -14.71
CA PHE A 310 -12.05 7.56 -15.42
C PHE A 310 -12.79 8.46 -14.44
N ARG A 311 -12.53 9.76 -14.48
CA ARG A 311 -13.08 10.73 -13.56
C ARG A 311 -13.52 11.99 -14.28
N ALA A 312 -14.65 12.55 -13.85
CA ALA A 312 -15.12 13.87 -14.24
C ALA A 312 -15.50 14.67 -13.00
N ASP A 313 -14.98 15.91 -12.90
CA ASP A 313 -15.31 16.82 -11.81
C ASP A 313 -16.02 18.05 -12.36
N LEU A 314 -17.25 18.31 -11.91
CA LEU A 314 -17.94 19.56 -12.13
C LEU A 314 -17.64 20.50 -10.96
N VAL A 315 -16.91 21.57 -11.24
CA VAL A 315 -16.42 22.52 -10.23
C VAL A 315 -17.11 23.86 -10.42
N ASN A 316 -17.73 24.37 -9.36
CA ASN A 316 -18.24 25.72 -9.26
C ASN A 316 -17.52 26.44 -8.11
N VAL A 317 -17.06 27.65 -8.36
CA VAL A 317 -16.35 28.48 -7.38
C VAL A 317 -16.96 29.86 -7.37
N ASP A 318 -17.44 30.31 -6.22
CA ASP A 318 -17.92 31.67 -5.95
C ASP A 318 -17.00 32.32 -4.92
N VAL A 319 -16.48 33.51 -5.21
CA VAL A 319 -15.62 34.29 -4.29
C VAL A 319 -16.28 35.59 -3.83
N GLY A 320 -17.58 35.74 -4.03
CA GLY A 320 -18.39 36.86 -3.63
C GLY A 320 -18.25 38.09 -4.53
N SER A 321 -18.68 39.23 -4.00
CA SER A 321 -18.69 40.52 -4.71
C SER A 321 -17.81 41.56 -4.02
N PHE A 322 -17.18 42.43 -4.80
CA PHE A 322 -16.44 43.57 -4.26
C PHE A 322 -17.37 44.53 -3.49
N SER A 323 -16.88 45.03 -2.35
CA SER A 323 -17.50 46.17 -1.67
C SER A 323 -17.21 47.45 -2.46
N THR A 324 -18.23 48.21 -2.81
CA THR A 324 -18.10 49.39 -3.68
C THR A 324 -18.25 50.70 -2.92
N HIS A 325 -17.66 51.76 -3.46
CA HIS A 325 -17.98 53.14 -3.10
C HIS A 325 -19.39 53.53 -3.59
N ALA A 326 -19.81 54.76 -3.28
CA ALA A 326 -21.15 55.26 -3.65
C ALA A 326 -21.34 55.40 -5.17
N ASP A 327 -20.26 55.62 -5.92
CA ASP A 327 -20.26 55.69 -7.38
C ASP A 327 -20.17 54.31 -8.07
N GLY A 328 -20.15 53.22 -7.27
CA GLY A 328 -20.10 51.85 -7.76
C GLY A 328 -18.69 51.33 -8.10
N THR A 329 -17.63 52.12 -7.85
CA THR A 329 -16.24 51.71 -8.05
C THR A 329 -15.65 50.99 -6.84
N TRP A 330 -14.45 50.39 -6.95
CA TRP A 330 -13.71 49.77 -5.85
C TRP A 330 -12.18 49.83 -6.04
N ASP A 331 -11.45 49.86 -4.93
CA ASP A 331 -9.99 50.13 -4.85
C ASP A 331 -9.19 48.99 -4.19
N LYS A 332 -9.73 47.76 -4.19
CA LYS A 332 -9.12 46.62 -3.48
C LYS A 332 -7.73 46.26 -4.02
N ASN A 333 -6.90 45.62 -3.19
CA ASN A 333 -5.62 45.06 -3.61
C ASN A 333 -5.81 43.77 -4.44
N TRP A 334 -6.43 43.94 -5.60
CA TRP A 334 -6.80 42.91 -6.56
C TRP A 334 -6.65 43.49 -7.97
N GLY A 335 -6.16 42.68 -8.92
CA GLY A 335 -5.95 43.14 -10.29
C GLY A 335 -5.10 44.42 -10.33
N THR A 336 -5.56 45.44 -11.05
CA THR A 336 -4.92 46.77 -11.09
C THR A 336 -5.68 47.86 -10.34
N CYS A 337 -6.62 47.49 -9.46
CA CYS A 337 -7.55 48.45 -8.83
C CYS A 337 -6.91 49.44 -7.85
N THR A 338 -5.65 49.22 -7.46
CA THR A 338 -4.89 50.20 -6.64
C THR A 338 -4.19 51.27 -7.46
N LEU A 339 -4.15 51.13 -8.79
CA LEU A 339 -3.64 52.14 -9.73
C LEU A 339 -4.77 53.06 -10.20
N HIS A 340 -5.91 52.46 -10.54
CA HIS A 340 -7.15 53.14 -10.93
C HIS A 340 -8.35 52.38 -10.35
N ASP A 341 -9.30 53.11 -9.77
CA ASP A 341 -10.51 52.53 -9.21
C ASP A 341 -11.25 51.69 -10.26
N CYS A 342 -11.54 50.45 -9.91
CA CYS A 342 -12.16 49.48 -10.79
C CYS A 342 -13.69 49.60 -10.79
N SER A 343 -14.29 49.27 -11.91
CA SER A 343 -15.75 49.11 -12.10
C SER A 343 -16.08 48.00 -13.11
N GLY A 344 -17.31 47.49 -13.08
CA GLY A 344 -17.79 46.46 -14.01
C GLY A 344 -18.07 45.10 -13.35
N ASN A 345 -17.17 44.14 -13.49
CA ASN A 345 -17.30 42.74 -13.03
C ASN A 345 -17.25 42.60 -11.50
N ARG A 346 -18.24 43.16 -10.80
CA ARG A 346 -18.29 43.22 -9.33
C ARG A 346 -18.40 41.85 -8.66
N SER A 347 -19.22 40.95 -9.19
CA SER A 347 -19.39 39.58 -8.69
C SER A 347 -18.43 38.65 -9.42
N GLN A 348 -17.76 37.78 -8.66
CA GLN A 348 -16.70 36.93 -9.19
C GLN A 348 -17.01 35.47 -8.86
N SER A 349 -17.20 34.69 -9.90
CA SER A 349 -17.45 33.25 -9.83
C SER A 349 -17.03 32.60 -11.14
N ASP A 350 -16.71 31.31 -11.11
CA ASP A 350 -16.36 30.55 -12.28
C ASP A 350 -16.88 29.11 -12.19
N THR A 351 -17.12 28.46 -13.32
CA THR A 351 -17.62 27.08 -13.37
C THR A 351 -16.99 26.35 -14.54
N GLY A 352 -16.56 25.11 -14.30
CA GLY A 352 -16.02 24.27 -15.36
C GLY A 352 -16.04 22.80 -15.02
N THR A 353 -15.70 21.99 -16.03
CA THR A 353 -15.62 20.53 -15.88
C THR A 353 -14.21 20.04 -16.20
N SER A 354 -13.57 19.32 -15.27
CA SER A 354 -12.34 18.59 -15.55
C SER A 354 -12.63 17.13 -15.86
N VAL A 355 -11.73 16.51 -16.63
CA VAL A 355 -11.72 15.07 -16.85
C VAL A 355 -10.33 14.52 -16.57
N ALA A 356 -10.26 13.28 -16.08
CA ALA A 356 -9.01 12.58 -15.87
C ALA A 356 -9.16 11.08 -16.17
N VAL A 357 -8.08 10.48 -16.64
CA VAL A 357 -7.91 9.04 -16.76
C VAL A 357 -6.60 8.64 -16.13
N GLY A 358 -6.57 7.49 -15.46
CA GLY A 358 -5.35 6.98 -14.89
C GLY A 358 -5.42 5.51 -14.58
N TRP A 359 -4.32 4.98 -14.04
CA TRP A 359 -4.19 3.60 -13.65
C TRP A 359 -3.23 3.48 -12.47
N LYS A 360 -3.49 2.52 -11.58
CA LYS A 360 -2.61 2.21 -10.45
C LYS A 360 -2.55 0.72 -10.15
N ASN A 361 -1.38 0.23 -9.80
CA ASN A 361 -1.17 -1.05 -9.12
C ASN A 361 -0.31 -0.84 -7.85
N LYS A 362 0.30 -1.91 -7.32
CA LYS A 362 1.16 -1.83 -6.12
C LYS A 362 2.49 -1.08 -6.35
N THR A 363 2.93 -0.98 -7.60
CA THR A 363 4.26 -0.46 -7.97
C THR A 363 4.19 0.90 -8.65
N TRP A 364 3.26 1.07 -9.59
CA TRP A 364 3.15 2.26 -10.43
C TRP A 364 1.76 2.86 -10.29
N SER A 365 1.70 4.19 -10.36
CA SER A 365 0.46 4.91 -10.63
C SER A 365 0.72 6.01 -11.64
N TRP A 366 -0.22 6.26 -12.54
CA TRP A 366 -0.18 7.44 -13.40
C TRP A 366 -1.58 7.96 -13.68
N ASP A 367 -1.66 9.25 -13.97
CA ASP A 367 -2.88 9.90 -14.42
C ASP A 367 -2.57 11.09 -15.32
N ILE A 368 -3.50 11.38 -16.22
CA ILE A 368 -3.52 12.56 -17.06
C ILE A 368 -4.95 13.11 -17.11
N GLY A 369 -5.09 14.42 -17.04
CA GLY A 369 -6.37 15.09 -17.06
C GLY A 369 -6.25 16.57 -17.34
N THR A 370 -7.33 17.30 -17.09
CA THR A 370 -7.40 18.74 -17.28
C THR A 370 -7.75 19.44 -15.99
N THR A 371 -7.43 20.73 -15.88
CA THR A 371 -8.15 21.61 -14.96
C THR A 371 -9.57 21.89 -15.51
N PRO A 372 -10.49 22.45 -14.70
CA PRO A 372 -11.88 22.64 -15.12
C PRO A 372 -12.01 23.48 -16.41
N MET A 373 -12.51 22.86 -17.48
CA MET A 373 -12.80 23.53 -18.74
C MET A 373 -14.03 24.41 -18.57
N GLY A 374 -13.86 25.72 -18.77
CA GLY A 374 -14.83 26.75 -18.42
C GLY A 374 -14.17 27.89 -17.64
N PHE A 375 -13.13 27.55 -16.86
CA PHE A 375 -12.32 28.54 -16.16
C PHE A 375 -11.53 29.46 -17.10
N ASN A 376 -11.09 30.61 -16.56
CA ASN A 376 -10.28 31.56 -17.31
C ASN A 376 -8.97 30.98 -17.88
N VAL A 377 -8.30 30.10 -17.14
CA VAL A 377 -7.02 29.44 -17.46
C VAL A 377 -7.17 27.93 -17.31
N VAL A 378 -6.96 27.20 -18.40
CA VAL A 378 -7.13 25.74 -18.48
C VAL A 378 -5.83 25.08 -18.90
N ASP A 379 -5.42 24.03 -18.20
CA ASP A 379 -4.19 23.26 -18.49
C ASP A 379 -4.43 21.76 -18.45
N VAL A 380 -3.56 21.03 -19.15
CA VAL A 380 -3.36 19.60 -18.94
C VAL A 380 -2.50 19.40 -17.68
N VAL A 381 -2.93 18.48 -16.82
CA VAL A 381 -2.32 18.12 -15.54
C VAL A 381 -2.17 16.61 -15.43
N GLY A 382 -1.37 16.13 -14.48
CA GLY A 382 -1.18 14.69 -14.31
C GLY A 382 -0.07 14.36 -13.32
N GLY A 383 0.26 13.07 -13.24
CA GLY A 383 1.41 12.63 -12.47
C GLY A 383 1.74 11.16 -12.72
N VAL A 384 2.93 10.78 -12.30
CA VAL A 384 3.41 9.41 -12.26
C VAL A 384 4.08 9.16 -10.91
N SER A 385 3.88 7.98 -10.34
CA SER A 385 4.57 7.53 -9.14
C SER A 385 5.08 6.10 -9.27
N TYR A 386 6.19 5.83 -8.60
CA TYR A 386 6.81 4.51 -8.47
C TYR A 386 7.04 4.22 -6.99
N SER A 387 6.57 3.07 -6.51
CA SER A 387 6.73 2.61 -5.14
C SER A 387 7.41 1.25 -5.11
N ASN A 388 8.39 1.09 -4.21
CA ASN A 388 9.09 -0.16 -3.98
C ASN A 388 9.71 -0.18 -2.57
N ASP A 389 10.32 -1.28 -2.18
CA ASP A 389 10.92 -1.47 -0.85
C ASP A 389 12.41 -1.82 -0.96
N ILE A 390 13.25 -1.16 -0.14
CA ILE A 390 14.65 -1.53 0.08
C ILE A 390 14.75 -2.15 1.48
N GLY A 391 14.61 -3.48 1.52
CA GLY A 391 14.51 -4.21 2.79
C GLY A 391 13.24 -3.77 3.55
N PRO A 392 13.35 -3.28 4.80
CA PRO A 392 12.21 -2.79 5.59
C PRO A 392 11.81 -1.33 5.30
N LEU A 393 12.52 -0.64 4.40
CA LEU A 393 12.27 0.76 4.05
C LEU A 393 11.48 0.84 2.74
N GLY A 394 10.22 1.23 2.82
CA GLY A 394 9.42 1.58 1.65
C GLY A 394 9.79 2.96 1.12
N TYR A 395 9.78 3.13 -0.20
CA TYR A 395 9.96 4.42 -0.84
C TYR A 395 8.99 4.62 -2.00
N THR A 396 8.57 5.87 -2.18
CA THR A 396 7.77 6.31 -3.33
C THR A 396 8.42 7.52 -3.97
N LEU A 397 8.68 7.44 -5.27
CA LEU A 397 9.11 8.54 -6.12
C LEU A 397 7.92 9.05 -6.92
N ASN A 398 7.75 10.36 -7.06
CA ASN A 398 6.72 10.91 -7.94
C ASN A 398 7.19 12.13 -8.74
N ALA A 399 6.56 12.31 -9.89
CA ALA A 399 6.62 13.52 -10.70
C ALA A 399 5.19 13.94 -11.05
N HIS A 400 4.88 15.23 -11.01
CA HIS A 400 3.52 15.71 -11.19
C HIS A 400 3.46 17.13 -11.74
N ARG A 401 2.32 17.43 -12.36
CA ARG A 401 1.83 18.78 -12.63
C ARG A 401 0.44 18.89 -12.04
N ARG A 402 0.24 19.74 -11.03
CA ARG A 402 -1.03 19.88 -10.30
C ARG A 402 -1.47 21.33 -10.16
N PRO A 403 -2.78 21.64 -10.19
CA PRO A 403 -3.26 23.01 -9.94
C PRO A 403 -3.14 23.37 -8.46
N ILE A 404 -2.98 24.67 -8.17
CA ILE A 404 -3.15 25.21 -6.81
C ILE A 404 -4.61 25.63 -6.64
N SER A 405 -5.39 24.90 -5.84
CA SER A 405 -6.84 25.09 -5.72
C SER A 405 -7.30 25.99 -4.57
N SER A 406 -6.38 26.63 -3.83
CA SER A 406 -6.71 27.36 -2.59
C SER A 406 -7.49 28.67 -2.80
N SER A 407 -7.60 29.16 -4.03
CA SER A 407 -8.37 30.35 -4.38
C SER A 407 -8.83 30.29 -5.84
N LEU A 408 -9.84 31.07 -6.22
CA LEU A 408 -10.28 31.17 -7.61
C LEU A 408 -9.13 31.61 -8.54
N LEU A 409 -8.36 32.62 -8.11
CA LEU A 409 -7.23 33.14 -8.87
C LEU A 409 -6.15 32.06 -9.09
N ALA A 410 -5.75 31.36 -8.04
CA ALA A 410 -4.73 30.31 -8.16
C ALA A 410 -5.25 29.12 -8.99
N PHE A 411 -6.53 28.76 -8.86
CA PHE A 411 -7.06 27.56 -9.50
C PHE A 411 -7.37 27.79 -10.98
N GLY A 412 -8.31 28.68 -11.25
CA GLY A 412 -8.88 28.93 -12.58
C GLY A 412 -8.46 30.26 -13.20
N GLY A 413 -7.88 31.16 -12.41
CA GLY A 413 -7.54 32.51 -12.85
C GLY A 413 -8.73 33.46 -12.80
N GLN A 414 -8.44 34.76 -12.76
CA GLN A 414 -9.41 35.84 -12.86
C GLN A 414 -9.09 36.76 -14.04
N LYS A 415 -10.00 37.68 -14.35
CA LYS A 415 -9.84 38.69 -15.39
C LYS A 415 -9.96 40.07 -14.76
N ASP A 416 -8.99 40.95 -15.05
CA ASP A 416 -8.90 42.27 -14.42
C ASP A 416 -10.15 43.08 -14.79
N ALA A 417 -10.43 44.13 -14.02
CA ALA A 417 -11.64 44.91 -14.25
C ALA A 417 -11.67 45.42 -15.71
N PRO A 418 -12.83 45.38 -16.39
CA PRO A 418 -12.95 45.82 -17.78
C PRO A 418 -12.72 47.33 -17.94
N SER A 419 -12.84 48.11 -16.87
CA SER A 419 -12.47 49.54 -16.81
C SER A 419 -10.97 49.78 -16.74
N ASN A 420 -10.19 48.75 -16.42
CA ASN A 420 -8.73 48.79 -16.38
C ASN A 420 -8.16 47.94 -17.52
N THR A 421 -7.35 46.92 -17.24
CA THR A 421 -6.63 46.19 -18.30
C THR A 421 -7.46 45.09 -18.96
N GLY A 422 -8.46 44.54 -18.28
CA GLY A 422 -9.18 43.34 -18.74
C GLY A 422 -8.30 42.10 -18.94
N THR A 423 -7.08 42.06 -18.39
CA THR A 423 -6.12 40.97 -18.58
C THR A 423 -6.51 39.75 -17.76
N LYS A 424 -6.42 38.54 -18.33
CA LYS A 424 -6.55 37.29 -17.58
C LYS A 424 -5.24 36.94 -16.88
N TRP A 425 -5.28 36.52 -15.61
CA TRP A 425 -4.10 36.03 -14.89
C TRP A 425 -4.45 34.98 -13.84
N GLY A 426 -3.44 34.29 -13.30
CA GLY A 426 -3.60 33.23 -12.32
C GLY A 426 -3.45 31.85 -12.94
N GLY A 427 -4.26 30.87 -12.50
CA GLY A 427 -4.17 29.49 -12.99
C GLY A 427 -2.81 28.87 -12.72
N VAL A 428 -2.38 28.93 -11.46
CA VAL A 428 -1.06 28.48 -11.01
C VAL A 428 -0.99 26.95 -11.01
N ARG A 429 0.12 26.42 -11.51
CA ARG A 429 0.47 25.00 -11.55
C ARG A 429 1.76 24.76 -10.79
N ALA A 430 1.79 23.66 -10.04
CA ALA A 430 2.98 23.11 -9.44
C ALA A 430 3.50 21.96 -10.31
N ASP A 431 4.65 22.20 -10.95
CA ASP A 431 5.39 21.27 -11.77
C ASP A 431 6.60 20.79 -10.97
N GLY A 432 6.59 19.53 -10.54
CA GLY A 432 7.56 19.08 -9.56
C GLY A 432 7.57 17.59 -9.30
N GLY A 433 8.25 17.22 -8.23
CA GLY A 433 8.42 15.83 -7.83
C GLY A 433 8.92 15.69 -6.42
N GLY A 434 8.93 14.46 -5.93
CA GLY A 434 9.29 14.18 -4.56
C GLY A 434 9.66 12.73 -4.31
N VAL A 435 10.26 12.54 -3.14
CA VAL A 435 10.58 11.24 -2.56
C VAL A 435 9.91 11.15 -1.20
N SER A 436 9.22 10.05 -0.96
CA SER A 436 8.68 9.70 0.35
C SER A 436 9.31 8.39 0.79
N LEU A 437 9.67 8.32 2.07
CA LEU A 437 10.28 7.17 2.72
C LEU A 437 9.40 6.76 3.90
N SER A 438 9.19 5.47 4.07
CA SER A 438 8.43 4.91 5.18
C SER A 438 9.14 3.70 5.78
N TYR A 439 9.25 3.68 7.10
CA TYR A 439 9.77 2.54 7.85
C TYR A 439 8.71 2.14 8.88
N ASP A 440 7.90 1.16 8.51
CA ASP A 440 6.88 0.54 9.36
C ASP A 440 6.98 -0.97 9.25
N LYS A 441 7.44 -1.64 10.31
CA LYS A 441 7.57 -3.10 10.37
C LYS A 441 6.24 -3.82 10.60
N GLY A 442 5.13 -3.10 10.66
CA GLY A 442 3.81 -3.62 11.02
C GLY A 442 3.55 -3.68 12.54
N GLU A 443 4.58 -3.44 13.36
CA GLU A 443 4.54 -3.38 14.82
C GLU A 443 3.87 -2.09 15.32
N ALA A 444 4.13 -1.69 16.57
CA ALA A 444 3.52 -0.51 17.19
C ALA A 444 4.07 0.83 16.66
N ASN A 445 5.23 0.86 16.02
CA ASN A 445 5.93 2.09 15.64
C ASN A 445 6.05 2.23 14.12
N GLY A 446 5.97 3.46 13.63
CA GLY A 446 6.37 3.79 12.26
C GLY A 446 6.92 5.21 12.15
N VAL A 447 7.85 5.40 11.22
CA VAL A 447 8.40 6.71 10.86
C VAL A 447 8.30 6.92 9.36
N TRP A 448 8.12 8.18 8.96
CA TRP A 448 8.09 8.55 7.56
C TRP A 448 8.72 9.93 7.34
N ALA A 449 9.23 10.14 6.14
CA ALA A 449 9.78 11.41 5.68
C ALA A 449 9.37 11.66 4.23
N SER A 450 9.20 12.92 3.85
CA SER A 450 8.87 13.31 2.49
C SER A 450 9.59 14.62 2.14
N LEU A 451 10.25 14.64 0.99
CA LEU A 451 10.90 15.82 0.40
C LEU A 451 10.35 16.02 -0.99
N SER A 452 9.89 17.24 -1.29
CA SER A 452 9.40 17.62 -2.62
C SER A 452 9.89 19.01 -3.02
N GLY A 453 10.02 19.21 -4.33
CA GLY A 453 10.37 20.48 -4.93
C GLY A 453 9.48 20.73 -6.15
N ASP A 454 8.94 21.94 -6.27
CA ASP A 454 8.01 22.32 -7.33
C ASP A 454 8.38 23.69 -7.92
N GLN A 455 8.37 23.80 -9.25
CA GLN A 455 8.26 25.08 -9.94
C GLN A 455 6.80 25.50 -9.97
N LEU A 456 6.54 26.78 -9.74
CA LEU A 456 5.20 27.36 -9.65
C LEU A 456 5.05 28.39 -10.77
N THR A 457 4.24 28.06 -11.77
CA THR A 457 4.02 28.91 -12.95
C THR A 457 2.52 29.17 -13.15
N GLY A 458 2.17 30.30 -13.77
CA GLY A 458 0.77 30.65 -14.06
C GLY A 458 0.69 31.66 -15.19
N LYS A 459 -0.52 31.86 -15.72
CA LYS A 459 -0.73 32.85 -16.79
C LYS A 459 -0.56 34.25 -16.21
N ASN A 460 0.39 35.03 -16.74
CA ASN A 460 0.66 36.41 -16.29
C ASN A 460 0.88 36.50 -14.76
N VAL A 461 1.53 35.49 -14.19
CA VAL A 461 1.97 35.43 -12.79
C VAL A 461 3.50 35.34 -12.80
N ALA A 462 4.16 36.02 -11.85
CA ALA A 462 5.61 35.88 -11.71
C ALA A 462 5.99 34.43 -11.37
N ASP A 463 7.05 33.91 -11.99
CA ASP A 463 7.54 32.57 -11.68
C ASP A 463 8.02 32.46 -10.23
N ASN A 464 7.76 31.31 -9.62
CA ASN A 464 8.16 31.00 -8.25
C ASN A 464 8.59 29.53 -8.15
N TRP A 465 9.20 29.14 -7.05
CA TRP A 465 9.50 27.74 -6.76
C TRP A 465 9.40 27.50 -5.25
N ARG A 466 9.22 26.24 -4.88
CA ARG A 466 9.18 25.83 -3.47
C ARG A 466 9.91 24.53 -3.22
N VAL A 467 10.38 24.37 -1.99
CA VAL A 467 10.84 23.09 -1.44
C VAL A 467 10.10 22.84 -0.14
N ARG A 468 9.63 21.60 0.05
CA ARG A 468 8.88 21.18 1.23
C ARG A 468 9.46 19.90 1.80
N TRP A 469 9.82 19.95 3.08
CA TRP A 469 10.23 18.81 3.87
C TRP A 469 9.18 18.50 4.93
N MET A 470 8.79 17.24 5.05
CA MET A 470 7.84 16.77 6.06
C MET A 470 8.36 15.49 6.70
N THR A 471 8.18 15.34 8.00
CA THR A 471 8.52 14.12 8.73
C THR A 471 7.44 13.80 9.73
N GLY A 472 7.28 12.52 10.04
CA GLY A 472 6.42 12.12 11.13
C GLY A 472 6.82 10.81 11.78
N TYR A 473 6.49 10.71 13.06
CA TYR A 473 6.51 9.48 13.84
C TYR A 473 5.09 9.18 14.29
N TYR A 474 4.70 7.90 14.30
CA TYR A 474 3.45 7.48 14.90
C TYR A 474 3.62 6.21 15.74
N TYR A 475 2.80 6.16 16.78
CA TYR A 475 2.66 5.04 17.69
C TYR A 475 1.21 4.52 17.66
N LYS A 476 1.05 3.23 17.40
CA LYS A 476 -0.24 2.52 17.36
C LYS A 476 -0.60 2.09 18.79
N ILE A 477 -1.31 2.94 19.52
CA ILE A 477 -1.83 2.66 20.88
C ILE A 477 -2.72 1.42 20.87
N ILE A 478 -3.57 1.30 19.85
CA ILE A 478 -4.38 0.10 19.59
C ILE A 478 -4.08 -0.33 18.16
N ASN A 479 -3.76 -1.62 17.96
CA ASN A 479 -3.48 -2.21 16.65
C ASN A 479 -4.17 -3.57 16.50
N GLU A 480 -5.50 -3.55 16.45
CA GLU A 480 -6.34 -4.72 16.25
C GLU A 480 -6.83 -4.78 14.79
N ASN A 481 -7.38 -5.92 14.36
CA ASN A 481 -7.85 -6.08 12.98
C ASN A 481 -8.94 -5.07 12.57
N ASN A 482 -9.79 -4.67 13.51
CA ASN A 482 -10.97 -3.84 13.26
C ASN A 482 -10.96 -2.52 14.06
N ARG A 483 -9.89 -2.24 14.80
CA ARG A 483 -9.72 -1.03 15.60
C ARG A 483 -8.25 -0.61 15.59
N ARG A 484 -7.98 0.63 15.21
CA ARG A 484 -6.64 1.21 15.25
C ARG A 484 -6.69 2.61 15.84
N VAL A 485 -5.88 2.86 16.86
CA VAL A 485 -5.73 4.18 17.47
C VAL A 485 -4.26 4.57 17.40
N THR A 486 -3.96 5.71 16.81
CA THR A 486 -2.60 6.20 16.62
C THR A 486 -2.43 7.60 17.20
N VAL A 487 -1.31 7.83 17.85
CA VAL A 487 -0.81 9.18 18.18
C VAL A 487 0.50 9.40 17.44
N GLY A 488 0.75 10.63 17.00
CA GLY A 488 1.97 10.94 16.28
C GLY A 488 2.54 12.32 16.57
N LEU A 489 3.68 12.59 15.93
CA LEU A 489 4.35 13.89 15.89
C LEU A 489 4.72 14.15 14.44
N ASN A 490 4.26 15.28 13.90
CA ASN A 490 4.53 15.69 12.52
C ASN A 490 5.28 17.02 12.51
N ASN A 491 6.30 17.13 11.67
CA ASN A 491 7.06 18.35 11.44
C ASN A 491 7.00 18.72 9.95
N MET A 492 6.82 20.00 9.65
CA MET A 492 6.86 20.52 8.27
C MET A 492 7.75 21.74 8.20
N ILE A 493 8.59 21.81 7.17
CA ILE A 493 9.47 22.94 6.88
C ILE A 493 9.34 23.26 5.39
N TRP A 494 8.86 24.46 5.06
CA TRP A 494 8.67 24.89 3.68
C TRP A 494 9.43 26.19 3.40
N HIS A 495 9.88 26.31 2.17
CA HIS A 495 10.50 27.52 1.63
C HIS A 495 9.93 27.80 0.24
N TYR A 496 9.54 29.04 0.00
CA TYR A 496 9.17 29.58 -1.31
C TYR A 496 10.11 30.73 -1.66
N ASP A 497 10.48 30.85 -2.93
CA ASP A 497 11.35 31.92 -3.42
C ASP A 497 10.73 33.31 -3.20
N LYS A 498 9.47 33.44 -3.62
CA LYS A 498 8.71 34.70 -3.62
C LYS A 498 7.39 34.57 -2.88
N ASP A 499 6.96 35.64 -2.22
CA ASP A 499 5.60 35.77 -1.68
C ASP A 499 4.70 36.28 -2.80
N LEU A 500 3.94 35.35 -3.38
CA LEU A 500 2.93 35.63 -4.41
C LEU A 500 1.52 35.36 -3.89
N SER A 501 1.33 35.51 -2.58
CA SER A 501 0.02 35.35 -1.93
C SER A 501 -0.95 36.50 -2.18
N GLY A 502 -0.46 37.62 -2.73
CA GLY A 502 -1.29 38.75 -3.16
C GLY A 502 -2.25 38.40 -4.30
N TYR A 503 -3.20 39.30 -4.55
CA TYR A 503 -4.20 39.16 -5.62
C TYR A 503 -4.10 40.26 -6.68
N SER A 504 -3.09 41.12 -6.61
CA SER A 504 -2.78 42.06 -7.69
C SER A 504 -2.32 41.33 -8.95
N LEU A 505 -2.43 41.99 -10.11
CA LEU A 505 -1.96 41.44 -11.37
C LEU A 505 -0.45 41.09 -11.27
N GLY A 506 -0.07 39.88 -11.68
CA GLY A 506 1.28 39.35 -11.53
C GLY A 506 1.51 38.51 -10.26
N HIS A 507 0.64 38.61 -9.23
CA HIS A 507 0.59 37.67 -8.11
C HIS A 507 -0.37 36.50 -8.41
N GLY A 508 -0.30 35.45 -7.58
CA GLY A 508 -1.03 34.20 -7.83
C GLY A 508 -2.14 33.86 -6.84
N GLY A 509 -2.32 34.62 -5.75
CA GLY A 509 -3.36 34.37 -4.76
C GLY A 509 -3.21 33.02 -4.04
N TYR A 510 -1.96 32.57 -3.79
CA TYR A 510 -1.66 31.33 -3.09
C TYR A 510 -0.63 31.51 -1.98
N TYR A 511 -0.82 30.80 -0.87
CA TYR A 511 0.07 30.88 0.28
C TYR A 511 1.50 30.43 -0.05
N SER A 512 2.47 31.35 0.05
CA SER A 512 3.84 31.17 -0.41
C SER A 512 4.90 31.83 0.50
N PRO A 513 4.96 31.43 1.79
CA PRO A 513 5.91 32.01 2.73
C PRO A 513 7.37 31.63 2.42
N GLN A 514 8.28 32.58 2.64
CA GLN A 514 9.72 32.30 2.51
C GLN A 514 10.21 31.38 3.61
N GLU A 515 9.61 31.45 4.80
CA GLU A 515 9.90 30.53 5.90
C GLU A 515 8.59 30.04 6.48
N TYR A 516 8.40 28.72 6.52
CA TYR A 516 7.30 28.09 7.25
C TYR A 516 7.82 26.89 8.03
N VAL A 517 7.50 26.85 9.32
CA VAL A 517 7.79 25.71 10.20
C VAL A 517 6.55 25.38 10.99
N SER A 518 6.17 24.11 11.05
CA SER A 518 5.07 23.66 11.93
C SER A 518 5.36 22.34 12.62
N PHE A 519 4.90 22.24 13.87
CA PHE A 519 4.93 21.05 14.70
C PHE A 519 3.49 20.69 15.07
N ALA A 520 3.10 19.43 14.87
CA ALA A 520 1.74 18.98 15.11
C ALA A 520 1.69 17.63 15.84
N VAL A 521 0.68 17.46 16.69
CA VAL A 521 0.42 16.24 17.46
C VAL A 521 -0.93 15.66 17.02
N PRO A 522 -0.96 14.81 15.98
CA PRO A 522 -2.19 14.15 15.54
C PRO A 522 -2.56 12.96 16.43
N VAL A 523 -3.86 12.80 16.66
CA VAL A 523 -4.49 11.59 17.19
C VAL A 523 -5.53 11.13 16.17
N MET A 524 -5.52 9.84 15.83
CA MET A 524 -6.54 9.25 14.94
C MET A 524 -7.08 7.95 15.52
N TRP A 525 -8.38 7.74 15.35
CA TRP A 525 -9.10 6.51 15.68
C TRP A 525 -9.84 6.03 14.44
N ARG A 526 -9.43 4.87 13.94
CA ARG A 526 -10.12 4.12 12.88
C ARG A 526 -10.79 2.89 13.48
N GLN A 527 -12.04 2.64 13.11
CA GLN A 527 -12.73 1.43 13.52
C GLN A 527 -13.73 1.00 12.46
N ARG A 528 -13.88 -0.33 12.33
CA ARG A 528 -14.89 -0.95 11.49
C ARG A 528 -15.68 -1.99 12.26
N THR A 529 -16.94 -2.14 11.91
CA THR A 529 -17.84 -3.21 12.36
C THR A 529 -18.23 -4.05 11.14
N GLU A 530 -19.35 -4.75 11.22
CA GLU A 530 -19.85 -5.56 10.10
C GLU A 530 -20.18 -4.72 8.85
N ASN A 531 -20.89 -3.60 9.03
CA ASN A 531 -21.34 -2.76 7.91
C ASN A 531 -20.80 -1.32 7.97
N TRP A 532 -20.27 -0.87 9.11
CA TRP A 532 -19.77 0.49 9.28
C TRP A 532 -18.25 0.54 9.31
N SER A 533 -17.67 1.59 8.76
CA SER A 533 -16.27 1.97 8.94
C SER A 533 -16.20 3.47 9.16
N TRP A 534 -15.44 3.91 10.17
CA TRP A 534 -15.26 5.33 10.44
C TRP A 534 -13.84 5.66 10.86
N GLU A 535 -13.50 6.93 10.68
CA GLU A 535 -12.25 7.54 11.09
C GLU A 535 -12.55 8.86 11.78
N LEU A 536 -12.01 9.05 12.97
CA LEU A 536 -12.07 10.30 13.73
C LEU A 536 -10.65 10.75 14.02
N GLY A 537 -10.35 12.01 13.73
CA GLY A 537 -9.02 12.57 13.85
C GLY A 537 -9.03 13.97 14.45
N GLY A 538 -7.98 14.29 15.18
CA GLY A 538 -7.72 15.64 15.67
C GLY A 538 -6.23 15.91 15.72
N SER A 539 -5.82 17.14 15.49
CA SER A 539 -4.42 17.55 15.56
C SER A 539 -4.29 18.95 16.10
N VAL A 540 -3.50 19.10 17.16
CA VAL A 540 -3.07 20.41 17.64
C VAL A 540 -1.72 20.73 17.03
N SER A 541 -1.53 21.97 16.62
CA SER A 541 -0.29 22.40 15.97
C SER A 541 0.15 23.77 16.44
N TRP A 542 1.45 24.01 16.35
CA TRP A 542 2.05 25.33 16.41
C TRP A 542 2.80 25.56 15.10
N SER A 543 2.71 26.77 14.56
CA SER A 543 3.42 27.14 13.33
C SER A 543 3.98 28.55 13.39
N HIS A 544 5.10 28.72 12.69
CA HIS A 544 5.74 30.00 12.41
C HIS A 544 5.77 30.22 10.90
N SER A 545 5.44 31.43 10.47
CA SER A 545 5.53 31.84 9.07
C SER A 545 6.12 33.24 8.95
N ARG A 546 6.95 33.42 7.91
CA ARG A 546 7.51 34.71 7.52
C ARG A 546 7.48 34.88 6.01
N THR A 547 7.12 36.08 5.57
CA THR A 547 7.24 36.53 4.18
C THR A 547 8.20 37.70 4.06
N LYS A 548 8.75 37.91 2.86
CA LYS A 548 9.57 39.09 2.53
C LYS A 548 8.72 40.09 1.76
N THR A 549 9.11 41.35 1.85
CA THR A 549 8.50 42.43 1.05
C THR A 549 8.62 42.13 -0.45
N MET A 550 7.51 42.26 -1.18
CA MET A 550 7.44 42.02 -2.62
C MET A 550 6.82 43.22 -3.35
N PRO A 551 7.22 43.52 -4.61
CA PRO A 551 6.50 44.46 -5.44
C PRO A 551 5.04 44.03 -5.62
N ARG A 552 4.08 44.95 -5.51
CA ARG A 552 2.66 44.65 -5.78
C ARG A 552 2.43 44.21 -7.23
N TYR A 553 3.25 44.67 -8.17
CA TYR A 553 3.21 44.26 -9.57
C TYR A 553 4.58 43.66 -9.96
N PRO A 554 4.79 42.35 -9.73
CA PRO A 554 6.10 41.71 -9.87
C PRO A 554 6.40 41.16 -11.28
N ALA A 555 5.42 41.15 -12.19
CA ALA A 555 5.62 40.71 -13.57
C ALA A 555 6.08 41.90 -14.43
N ASP A 556 7.23 41.76 -15.08
CA ASP A 556 7.92 42.82 -15.85
C ASP A 556 7.11 43.36 -17.05
N GLU A 557 6.03 42.69 -17.46
CA GLU A 557 5.23 43.00 -18.65
C GLU A 557 4.09 44.02 -18.45
N PHE A 558 3.85 44.53 -17.24
CA PHE A 558 2.66 45.35 -16.97
C PHE A 558 3.01 46.70 -16.32
N ASP A 559 3.55 47.60 -17.13
CA ASP A 559 3.46 49.05 -16.95
C ASP A 559 2.61 49.62 -18.10
N PRO A 560 1.27 49.75 -17.93
CA PRO A 560 0.39 50.21 -19.01
C PRO A 560 0.65 51.66 -19.44
N ASP A 561 1.34 52.47 -18.63
CA ASP A 561 1.41 53.93 -18.79
C ASP A 561 2.83 54.52 -18.76
N GLY A 562 3.88 53.70 -18.66
CA GLY A 562 5.26 54.19 -18.53
C GLY A 562 5.47 55.05 -17.28
N LEU A 563 4.65 54.87 -16.25
CA LEU A 563 4.71 55.63 -15.01
C LEU A 563 5.77 55.01 -14.09
N PRO A 564 6.67 55.81 -13.49
CA PRO A 564 7.72 55.27 -12.64
C PRO A 564 7.09 54.51 -11.47
N ARG A 565 7.41 53.22 -11.32
CA ARG A 565 7.11 52.29 -10.19
C ARG A 565 6.42 52.94 -8.97
N ARG A 566 5.21 53.46 -9.14
CA ARG A 566 4.33 53.93 -8.05
C ARG A 566 3.54 52.74 -7.48
N GLY A 567 4.00 51.52 -7.75
CA GLY A 567 3.46 50.30 -7.18
C GLY A 567 3.94 50.19 -5.74
N GLY A 568 3.01 50.31 -4.80
CA GLY A 568 3.29 49.99 -3.40
C GLY A 568 3.85 48.58 -3.24
N HIS A 569 4.40 48.29 -2.07
CA HIS A 569 4.85 46.95 -1.74
C HIS A 569 3.75 46.16 -1.03
N ALA A 570 3.82 44.84 -1.12
CA ALA A 570 3.25 43.96 -0.10
C ALA A 570 4.32 43.84 0.99
N ASP A 571 4.02 44.31 2.20
CA ASP A 571 5.00 44.39 3.28
C ASP A 571 5.34 43.00 3.87
N GLU A 572 6.59 42.84 4.31
CA GLU A 572 7.01 41.69 5.13
C GLU A 572 6.09 41.54 6.35
N TRP A 573 5.65 40.30 6.60
CA TRP A 573 4.95 39.96 7.83
C TRP A 573 5.52 38.69 8.46
N ARG A 574 5.34 38.58 9.78
CA ARG A 574 5.66 37.39 10.57
C ARG A 574 4.45 37.01 11.40
N ARG A 575 4.14 35.71 11.43
CA ARG A 575 3.06 35.18 12.25
C ARG A 575 3.54 33.96 13.02
N GLN A 576 3.09 33.87 14.26
CA GLN A 576 3.10 32.63 15.02
C GLN A 576 1.66 32.33 15.40
N GLN A 577 1.26 31.07 15.29
CA GLN A 577 -0.11 30.67 15.55
C GLN A 577 -0.18 29.23 16.05
N SER A 578 -1.12 29.00 16.95
CA SER A 578 -1.56 27.64 17.30
C SER A 578 -2.82 27.32 16.51
N GLY A 579 -2.91 26.10 16.00
CA GLY A 579 -4.03 25.63 15.19
C GLY A 579 -4.62 24.33 15.74
N LEU A 580 -5.91 24.14 15.52
CA LEU A 580 -6.61 22.89 15.75
C LEU A 580 -7.20 22.43 14.42
N TRP A 581 -6.96 21.19 14.05
CA TRP A 581 -7.61 20.52 12.94
C TRP A 581 -8.43 19.34 13.47
N LEU A 582 -9.65 19.19 12.99
CA LEU A 582 -10.56 18.10 13.34
C LEU A 582 -11.07 17.46 12.06
N TYR A 583 -11.27 16.15 12.10
CA TYR A 583 -11.73 15.37 10.97
C TYR A 583 -12.61 14.22 11.43
N GLY A 584 -13.65 13.93 10.65
CA GLY A 584 -14.49 12.77 10.82
C GLY A 584 -14.98 12.27 9.46
N ALA A 585 -14.89 10.97 9.24
CA ALA A 585 -15.47 10.29 8.09
C ALA A 585 -16.16 9.00 8.54
N GLY A 586 -17.25 8.65 7.88
CA GLY A 586 -18.00 7.44 8.12
C GLY A 586 -18.56 6.89 6.81
N ALA A 587 -18.52 5.58 6.67
CA ALA A 587 -19.12 4.84 5.57
C ALA A 587 -19.95 3.69 6.14
N ASP A 588 -21.12 3.47 5.54
CA ASP A 588 -21.99 2.34 5.82
C ASP A 588 -22.20 1.54 4.54
N ARG A 589 -22.35 0.24 4.70
CA ARG A 589 -22.66 -0.67 3.61
C ARG A 589 -24.15 -0.98 3.61
N ALA A 590 -24.86 -0.37 2.66
CA ALA A 590 -26.31 -0.52 2.54
C ALA A 590 -26.74 -1.92 2.05
N THR A 591 -26.03 -2.52 1.09
CA THR A 591 -26.35 -3.83 0.48
C THR A 591 -25.08 -4.56 0.00
N GLY A 592 -25.18 -5.89 -0.17
CA GLY A 592 -24.11 -6.76 -0.69
C GLY A 592 -22.91 -6.99 0.26
N ASP A 593 -22.11 -8.02 -0.01
CA ASP A 593 -20.78 -8.18 0.58
C ASP A 593 -19.71 -7.96 -0.53
N VAL A 594 -18.81 -6.97 -0.37
CA VAL A 594 -17.73 -6.63 -1.33
C VAL A 594 -16.35 -6.65 -0.66
#